data_AF-A0A3N5H7E0-F1
#
_entry.id   AF-A0A3N5H7E0-F1
#
_cell.length_a   1.000
_cell.length_b   1.000
_cell.length_c   1.000
_cell.angle_alpha   90.00
_cell.angle_beta   90.00
_cell.angle_gamma   90.00
#
_symmetry.space_group_name_H-M   'P 1'
#
loop_
_entity.id
_entity.type
_entity.pdbx_description
1 polymer ?
#
loop_
_entity_poly.entity_id
_entity_poly.type
_entity_poly.pdbx_seq_one_letter_code
_entity_poly.pdbx_strand_id
1 'polypeptide(L)'
;QHAGKAPAAPEIPLPGLPDAQAQLALPVLVGERLVGVLALESKEAMAFDAWTETFLNILANQIALGIDRAASADDETEPVPVVAERTRGGEPAPRARVFQLFRNDDCIFVDGEYLIRNIPAKILWKLLRANAQSGRTEFSNRELRLDDSLGLPEVRDNLESRLILLRKRLEEKCPEVQIRPVRRGRFELQIGCGVQLRESDSA
;
A
#
# COMPACT_ATOMS: atom_id res chain seq x y z
N GLN A 1 -23.12 -39.36 17.71
CA GLN A 1 -22.33 -38.85 16.58
C GLN A 1 -21.89 -37.44 16.93
N HIS A 2 -20.67 -37.26 17.42
CA HIS A 2 -20.13 -35.94 17.77
C HIS A 2 -19.50 -35.33 16.52
N ALA A 3 -20.17 -34.35 15.92
CA ALA A 3 -19.61 -33.54 14.86
C ALA A 3 -18.51 -32.64 15.47
N GLY A 4 -17.28 -32.83 14.99
CA GLY A 4 -16.11 -32.09 15.43
C GLY A 4 -16.26 -30.60 15.17
N LYS A 5 -16.20 -29.82 16.24
CA LYS A 5 -16.03 -28.36 16.21
C LYS A 5 -14.64 -28.11 15.61
N ALA A 6 -14.59 -27.53 14.40
CA ALA A 6 -13.35 -27.04 13.84
C ALA A 6 -12.72 -26.05 14.84
N PRO A 7 -11.40 -26.11 15.08
CA PRO A 7 -10.75 -25.16 15.99
C PRO A 7 -10.97 -23.75 15.45
N ALA A 8 -11.50 -22.86 16.29
CA ALA A 8 -11.60 -21.44 15.98
C ALA A 8 -10.19 -20.94 15.61
N ALA A 9 -10.09 -20.21 14.50
CA ALA A 9 -8.85 -19.55 14.11
C ALA A 9 -8.31 -18.75 15.31
N PRO A 10 -6.97 -18.65 15.49
CA PRO A 10 -6.40 -17.91 16.60
C PRO A 10 -6.99 -16.50 16.63
N GLU A 11 -7.70 -16.19 17.70
CA GLU A 11 -8.36 -14.91 17.91
C GLU A 11 -7.24 -13.86 18.04
N ILE A 12 -7.15 -12.98 17.05
CA ILE A 12 -6.19 -11.88 17.07
C ILE A 12 -6.75 -10.87 18.08
N PRO A 13 -6.07 -10.62 19.21
CA PRO A 13 -6.54 -9.65 20.17
C PRO A 13 -6.59 -8.28 19.51
N LEU A 14 -7.76 -7.63 19.58
CA LEU A 14 -7.90 -6.27 19.07
C LEU A 14 -7.05 -5.34 19.96
N PRO A 15 -6.22 -4.47 19.37
CA PRO A 15 -5.48 -3.48 20.14
C PRO A 15 -6.47 -2.52 20.80
N GLY A 16 -6.22 -2.18 22.06
CA GLY A 16 -7.06 -1.28 22.83
C GLY A 16 -6.37 -0.76 24.09
N LEU A 17 -6.96 0.26 24.70
CA LEU A 17 -6.52 0.84 25.95
C LEU A 17 -6.87 -0.11 27.11
N PRO A 18 -5.92 -0.42 28.01
CA PRO A 18 -6.18 -1.31 29.14
C PRO A 18 -7.15 -0.72 30.17
N ASP A 19 -7.37 0.60 30.15
CA ASP A 19 -8.10 1.39 31.12
C ASP A 19 -9.16 2.31 30.48
N ALA A 20 -9.72 1.93 29.32
CA ALA A 20 -10.74 2.70 28.63
C ALA A 20 -11.93 3.03 29.56
N GLN A 21 -12.23 4.32 29.70
CA GLN A 21 -13.37 4.84 30.47
C GLN A 21 -14.54 5.28 29.57
N ALA A 22 -14.30 5.43 28.27
CA ALA A 22 -15.32 5.67 27.27
C ALA A 22 -14.95 4.97 25.96
N GLN A 23 -15.97 4.49 25.23
CA GLN A 23 -15.80 3.83 23.93
C GLN A 23 -16.92 4.27 22.98
N LEU A 24 -16.59 4.39 21.70
CA LEU A 24 -17.55 4.67 20.63
C LEU A 24 -17.23 3.79 19.42
N ALA A 25 -18.25 3.14 18.88
CA ALA A 25 -18.14 2.34 17.67
C ALA A 25 -19.08 2.91 16.60
N LEU A 26 -18.50 3.34 15.48
CA LEU A 26 -19.26 3.91 14.37
C LEU A 26 -19.17 3.00 13.14
N PRO A 27 -20.29 2.74 12.45
CA PRO A 27 -20.26 1.98 11.21
C PRO A 27 -19.59 2.81 10.12
N VAL A 28 -18.75 2.16 9.32
CA VAL A 28 -18.14 2.73 8.12
C VAL A 28 -18.90 2.15 6.93
N LEU A 29 -19.75 2.97 6.30
CA LEU A 29 -20.72 2.53 5.28
C LEU A 29 -20.47 3.19 3.92
N VAL A 30 -20.61 2.41 2.85
CA VAL A 30 -20.70 2.91 1.46
C VAL A 30 -22.12 2.63 0.98
N GLY A 31 -22.96 3.66 0.95
CA GLY A 31 -24.41 3.46 0.84
C GLY A 31 -24.91 2.65 2.02
N GLU A 32 -25.54 1.50 1.78
CA GLU A 32 -26.00 0.56 2.82
C GLU A 32 -24.98 -0.55 3.14
N ARG A 33 -23.86 -0.61 2.42
CA ARG A 33 -22.86 -1.67 2.60
C ARG A 33 -21.89 -1.32 3.71
N LEU A 34 -21.83 -2.17 4.73
CA LEU A 34 -20.83 -2.09 5.80
C LEU A 34 -19.45 -2.52 5.28
N VAL A 35 -18.50 -1.59 5.30
CA VAL A 35 -17.11 -1.85 4.92
C VAL A 35 -16.17 -1.96 6.12
N GLY A 36 -16.61 -1.51 7.30
CA GLY A 36 -15.86 -1.66 8.55
C GLY A 36 -16.53 -0.97 9.73
N VAL A 37 -15.83 -0.95 10.87
CA VAL A 37 -16.24 -0.25 12.09
C VAL A 37 -15.08 0.62 12.55
N LEU A 38 -15.35 1.90 12.81
CA LEU A 38 -14.41 2.79 13.47
C LEU A 38 -14.61 2.65 14.98
N ALA A 39 -13.66 2.00 15.66
CA ALA A 39 -13.64 1.85 17.10
C ALA A 39 -12.74 2.92 17.73
N LEU A 40 -13.28 3.70 18.66
CA LEU A 40 -12.55 4.72 19.41
C LEU A 40 -12.64 4.41 20.90
N GLU A 41 -11.55 4.67 21.60
CA GLU A 41 -11.44 4.47 23.05
C GLU A 41 -10.79 5.69 23.69
N SER A 42 -11.24 6.06 24.88
CA SER A 42 -10.68 7.14 25.67
C SER A 42 -10.52 6.72 27.12
N LYS A 43 -9.47 7.23 27.77
CA LYS A 43 -9.27 7.12 29.22
C LYS A 43 -10.11 8.14 30.00
N GLU A 44 -10.70 9.12 29.31
CA GLU A 44 -11.56 10.13 29.90
C GLU A 44 -13.02 9.66 29.84
N ALA A 45 -13.70 9.68 30.98
CA ALA A 45 -15.12 9.36 31.03
C ALA A 45 -15.93 10.42 30.25
N MET A 46 -16.98 9.99 29.55
CA MET A 46 -17.85 10.87 28.76
C MET A 46 -17.13 11.68 27.65
N ALA A 47 -16.01 11.16 27.13
CA ALA A 47 -15.22 11.84 26.10
C ALA A 47 -15.95 12.02 24.75
N PHE A 48 -17.04 11.29 24.51
CA PHE A 48 -17.80 11.33 23.26
C PHE A 48 -19.20 11.90 23.53
N ASP A 49 -19.37 13.19 23.25
CA ASP A 49 -20.68 13.83 23.26
C ASP A 49 -21.38 13.72 21.89
N ALA A 50 -22.64 14.14 21.82
CA ALA A 50 -23.44 14.02 20.61
C ALA A 50 -22.85 14.79 19.40
N TRP A 51 -22.15 15.90 19.66
CA TRP A 51 -21.47 16.65 18.61
C TRP A 51 -20.27 15.87 18.08
N THR A 52 -19.46 15.30 18.97
CA THR A 52 -18.31 14.47 18.64
C THR A 52 -18.74 13.23 17.86
N GLU A 53 -19.82 12.56 18.28
CA GLU A 53 -20.40 11.43 17.54
C GLU A 53 -20.83 11.83 16.12
N THR A 54 -21.50 12.98 15.97
CA THR A 54 -21.93 13.49 14.66
C THR A 54 -20.74 13.80 13.76
N PHE A 55 -19.72 14.46 14.29
CA PHE A 55 -18.49 14.78 13.56
C PHE A 55 -17.74 13.51 13.13
N LEU A 56 -17.58 12.55 14.04
CA LEU A 56 -16.92 11.28 13.76
C LEU A 56 -17.70 10.44 12.73
N ASN A 57 -19.03 10.52 12.69
CA ASN A 57 -19.83 9.89 11.64
C ASN A 57 -19.56 10.51 10.25
N ILE A 58 -19.35 11.82 10.16
CA ILE A 58 -18.95 12.47 8.90
C ILE A 58 -17.58 11.96 8.45
N LEU A 59 -16.63 11.83 9.39
CA LEU A 59 -15.32 11.26 9.09
C LEU A 59 -15.42 9.79 8.67
N ALA A 60 -16.24 8.99 9.35
CA ALA A 60 -16.50 7.59 8.98
C ALA A 60 -16.99 7.47 7.53
N ASN A 61 -17.86 8.38 7.07
CA ASN A 61 -18.30 8.42 5.67
C ASN A 61 -17.16 8.73 4.70
N GLN A 62 -16.26 9.68 5.02
CA GLN A 62 -15.10 9.96 4.16
C GLN A 62 -14.11 8.79 4.12
N ILE A 63 -13.90 8.14 5.25
CA ILE A 63 -13.08 6.92 5.36
C ILE A 63 -13.71 5.81 4.51
N ALA A 64 -15.02 5.63 4.57
CA ALA A 64 -15.74 4.64 3.78
C ALA A 64 -15.49 4.83 2.29
N LEU A 65 -15.61 6.05 1.78
CA LEU A 65 -15.31 6.38 0.37
C LEU A 65 -13.85 6.14 0.01
N GLY A 66 -12.91 6.41 0.93
CA GLY A 66 -11.49 6.12 0.73
C GLY A 66 -11.21 4.62 0.62
N ILE A 67 -11.78 3.82 1.52
CA ILE A 67 -11.69 2.35 1.51
C ILE A 67 -12.33 1.81 0.23
N ASP A 68 -13.50 2.33 -0.14
CA ASP A 68 -14.21 1.90 -1.33
C ASP A 68 -13.42 2.18 -2.61
N ARG A 69 -12.80 3.35 -2.73
CA ARG A 69 -11.93 3.67 -3.85
C ARG A 69 -10.67 2.83 -3.86
N ALA A 70 -10.09 2.51 -2.71
CA ALA A 70 -8.91 1.66 -2.63
C ALA A 70 -9.23 0.21 -2.99
N ALA A 71 -10.39 -0.30 -2.54
CA ALA A 71 -10.88 -1.63 -2.87
C ALA A 71 -11.34 -1.74 -4.32
N SER A 72 -11.98 -0.69 -4.85
CA SER A 72 -12.38 -0.59 -6.26
C SER A 72 -11.20 -0.29 -7.17
N ALA A 73 -10.10 0.31 -6.71
CA ALA A 73 -8.88 0.44 -7.50
C ALA A 73 -8.18 -0.91 -7.77
N ASP A 74 -8.55 -1.95 -7.01
CA ASP A 74 -8.20 -3.34 -7.29
C ASP A 74 -9.13 -3.99 -8.35
N ASP A 75 -10.28 -3.38 -8.70
CA ASP A 75 -11.30 -3.95 -9.62
C ASP A 75 -11.62 -3.08 -10.87
N GLU A 76 -11.56 -1.75 -10.82
CA GLU A 76 -11.78 -0.84 -11.94
C GLU A 76 -10.89 0.41 -11.88
N THR A 77 -10.23 0.69 -12.99
CA THR A 77 -9.45 1.91 -13.22
C THR A 77 -10.36 2.97 -13.81
N GLU A 78 -10.79 3.98 -13.04
CA GLU A 78 -11.23 5.25 -13.64
C GLU A 78 -10.82 6.50 -12.82
N PRO A 79 -10.53 7.62 -13.51
CA PRO A 79 -9.70 8.71 -13.01
C PRO A 79 -10.51 9.84 -12.37
N VAL A 80 -10.01 10.41 -11.27
CA VAL A 80 -10.47 11.72 -10.77
C VAL A 80 -9.51 12.82 -11.24
N PRO A 81 -10.02 14.00 -11.64
CA PRO A 81 -9.29 14.96 -12.44
C PRO A 81 -8.15 15.58 -11.64
N VAL A 82 -6.98 15.61 -12.29
CA VAL A 82 -5.79 16.34 -11.87
C VAL A 82 -6.09 17.84 -11.81
N VAL A 83 -5.99 18.43 -10.62
CA VAL A 83 -5.78 19.88 -10.52
C VAL A 83 -4.34 20.13 -10.94
N ALA A 84 -4.18 20.49 -12.20
CA ALA A 84 -2.91 20.79 -12.82
C ALA A 84 -2.41 22.17 -12.35
N GLU A 85 -1.42 22.20 -11.46
CA GLU A 85 -0.47 23.31 -11.50
C GLU A 85 0.59 23.01 -12.56
N ARG A 86 0.30 23.51 -13.76
CA ARG A 86 1.30 23.67 -14.81
C ARG A 86 2.15 24.89 -14.47
N THR A 87 3.38 24.66 -14.06
CA THR A 87 4.46 25.63 -14.31
C THR A 87 5.48 24.96 -15.21
N ARG A 88 5.47 25.35 -16.50
CA ARG A 88 6.55 25.03 -17.44
C ARG A 88 7.77 25.89 -17.12
N GLY A 89 8.95 25.32 -17.30
CA GLY A 89 10.13 26.09 -17.72
C GLY A 89 11.33 25.97 -16.81
N GLY A 90 12.15 24.95 -17.07
CA GLY A 90 13.49 24.80 -16.56
C GLY A 90 13.88 23.34 -16.68
N GLU A 91 14.80 23.00 -17.58
CA GLU A 91 15.47 21.70 -17.55
C GLU A 91 16.00 21.47 -16.13
N PRO A 92 15.46 20.51 -15.36
CA PRO A 92 16.10 20.11 -14.14
C PRO A 92 17.25 19.19 -14.56
N ALA A 93 18.46 19.51 -14.11
CA ALA A 93 19.53 18.51 -13.98
C ALA A 93 18.93 17.19 -13.48
N PRO A 94 19.37 16.00 -13.94
CA PRO A 94 18.68 14.74 -13.71
C PRO A 94 18.40 14.57 -12.22
N ARG A 95 17.17 14.88 -11.80
CA ARG A 95 16.81 14.91 -10.39
C ARG A 95 16.77 13.46 -9.95
N ALA A 96 17.72 13.09 -9.11
CA ALA A 96 17.72 11.76 -8.56
C ALA A 96 16.47 11.61 -7.67
N ARG A 97 15.66 10.59 -7.94
CA ARG A 97 14.49 10.24 -7.15
C ARG A 97 14.96 9.47 -5.90
N VAL A 98 14.45 9.86 -4.74
CA VAL A 98 14.80 9.26 -3.45
C VAL A 98 13.73 8.24 -3.09
N PHE A 99 14.09 6.96 -3.14
CA PHE A 99 13.23 5.87 -2.67
C PHE A 99 13.59 5.55 -1.22
N GLN A 100 12.60 5.64 -0.33
CA GLN A 100 12.75 5.32 1.08
C GLN A 100 11.91 4.09 1.45
N LEU A 101 12.55 3.03 1.92
CA LEU A 101 11.89 1.82 2.43
C LEU A 101 11.77 1.90 3.96
N PHE A 102 10.53 1.76 4.44
CA PHE A 102 10.21 1.50 5.83
C PHE A 102 10.03 0.00 6.04
N ARG A 103 11.02 -0.61 6.69
CA ARG A 103 11.16 -2.07 6.79
C ARG A 103 10.05 -2.73 7.62
N ASN A 104 9.58 -2.05 8.67
CA ASN A 104 8.53 -2.60 9.55
C ASN A 104 7.18 -2.72 8.84
N ASP A 105 6.88 -1.80 7.92
CA ASP A 105 5.59 -1.72 7.23
C ASP A 105 5.64 -2.22 5.78
N ASP A 106 6.82 -2.67 5.33
CA ASP A 106 7.09 -3.01 3.94
C ASP A 106 6.62 -1.91 2.99
N CYS A 107 6.94 -0.66 3.29
CA CYS A 107 6.37 0.50 2.61
C CYS A 107 7.45 1.33 1.92
N ILE A 108 7.21 1.72 0.66
CA ILE A 108 8.11 2.60 -0.10
C ILE A 108 7.46 3.95 -0.33
N PHE A 109 8.26 4.99 -0.09
CA PHE A 109 7.99 6.37 -0.48
C PHE A 109 8.97 6.79 -1.58
N VAL A 110 8.52 7.63 -2.50
CA VAL A 110 9.37 8.30 -3.50
C VAL A 110 9.28 9.81 -3.28
N ASP A 111 10.43 10.45 -3.04
CA ASP A 111 10.52 11.89 -2.74
C ASP A 111 9.60 12.36 -1.59
N GLY A 112 9.40 11.49 -0.59
CA GLY A 112 8.53 11.76 0.56
C GLY A 112 7.04 11.48 0.31
N GLU A 113 6.65 11.04 -0.88
CA GLU A 113 5.28 10.66 -1.21
C GLU A 113 5.10 9.14 -1.20
N TYR A 114 3.99 8.67 -0.63
CA TYR A 114 3.68 7.23 -0.58
C TYR A 114 3.59 6.63 -1.98
N LEU A 115 4.34 5.57 -2.25
CA LEU A 115 4.31 4.87 -3.54
C LEU A 115 3.51 3.57 -3.46
N ILE A 116 3.96 2.62 -2.64
CA ILE A 116 3.42 1.27 -2.59
C ILE A 116 3.85 0.55 -1.30
N ARG A 117 3.09 -0.47 -0.86
CA ARG A 117 3.35 -1.26 0.35
C ARG A 117 3.33 -2.78 0.13
N ASN A 118 3.70 -3.55 1.15
CA ASN A 118 3.70 -5.01 1.21
C ASN A 118 4.65 -5.65 0.16
N ILE A 119 4.28 -6.82 -0.37
CA ILE A 119 5.11 -7.56 -1.34
C ILE A 119 5.47 -6.75 -2.60
N PRO A 120 4.58 -5.98 -3.24
CA PRO A 120 4.97 -5.11 -4.36
C PRO A 120 6.09 -4.12 -4.01
N ALA A 121 6.11 -3.61 -2.78
CA ALA A 121 7.21 -2.78 -2.30
C ALA A 121 8.51 -3.57 -2.17
N LYS A 122 8.47 -4.78 -1.60
CA LYS A 122 9.65 -5.67 -1.54
C LYS A 122 10.20 -5.99 -2.92
N ILE A 123 9.30 -6.30 -3.88
CA ILE A 123 9.67 -6.54 -5.28
C ILE A 123 10.40 -5.32 -5.82
N LEU A 124 9.78 -4.13 -5.75
CA LEU A 124 10.39 -2.90 -6.25
C LEU A 124 11.75 -2.64 -5.59
N TRP A 125 11.85 -2.77 -4.27
CA TRP A 125 13.09 -2.56 -3.52
C TRP A 125 14.21 -3.48 -4.02
N LYS A 126 13.90 -4.76 -4.20
CA LYS A 126 14.85 -5.74 -4.73
C LYS A 126 15.32 -5.36 -6.13
N LEU A 127 14.41 -4.97 -7.01
CA LEU A 127 14.74 -4.57 -8.39
C LEU A 127 15.67 -3.34 -8.39
N LEU A 128 15.31 -2.30 -7.63
CA LEU A 128 16.10 -1.08 -7.52
C LEU A 128 17.48 -1.35 -6.91
N ARG A 129 17.55 -2.18 -5.86
CA ARG A 129 18.82 -2.56 -5.22
C ARG A 129 19.73 -3.35 -6.16
N ALA A 130 19.17 -4.30 -6.91
CA ALA A 130 19.92 -5.07 -7.90
C ALA A 130 20.47 -4.17 -9.02
N ASN A 131 19.65 -3.22 -9.49
CA ASN A 131 20.09 -2.22 -10.47
C ASN A 131 21.20 -1.31 -9.91
N ALA A 132 21.02 -0.77 -8.70
CA ALA A 132 22.01 0.10 -8.06
C ALA A 132 23.37 -0.60 -7.80
N GLN A 133 23.35 -1.90 -7.51
CA GLN A 133 24.55 -2.68 -7.20
C GLN A 133 25.28 -3.21 -8.44
N SER A 134 24.55 -3.62 -9.47
CA SER A 134 25.11 -4.38 -10.60
C SER A 134 24.77 -3.82 -11.98
N GLY A 135 23.98 -2.73 -12.05
CA GLY A 135 23.44 -2.20 -13.30
C GLY A 135 22.39 -3.10 -13.94
N ARG A 136 21.95 -4.17 -13.26
CA ARG A 136 21.01 -5.15 -13.80
C ARG A 136 19.66 -4.51 -14.10
N THR A 137 19.14 -4.75 -15.31
CA THR A 137 17.82 -4.27 -15.76
C THR A 137 16.85 -5.41 -16.03
N GLU A 138 17.30 -6.63 -16.36
CA GLU A 138 16.41 -7.75 -16.70
C GLU A 138 16.10 -8.70 -15.55
N PHE A 139 14.84 -9.09 -15.41
CA PHE A 139 14.32 -9.95 -14.35
C PHE A 139 13.28 -10.96 -14.85
N SER A 140 13.00 -12.01 -14.06
CA SER A 140 12.02 -13.04 -14.40
C SER A 140 11.02 -13.35 -13.28
N ASN A 141 9.82 -13.79 -13.65
CA ASN A 141 8.81 -14.17 -12.67
C ASN A 141 9.26 -15.40 -11.85
N ARG A 142 10.02 -16.32 -12.48
CA ARG A 142 10.52 -17.52 -11.82
C ARG A 142 11.50 -17.19 -10.69
N GLU A 143 12.40 -16.23 -10.89
CA GLU A 143 13.34 -15.85 -9.81
C GLU A 143 12.63 -15.09 -8.67
N LEU A 144 11.58 -14.31 -8.96
CA LEU A 144 10.81 -13.67 -7.90
C LEU A 144 10.01 -14.71 -7.11
N ARG A 145 9.45 -15.72 -7.77
CA ARG A 145 8.77 -16.87 -7.13
C ARG A 145 9.66 -17.67 -6.20
N LEU A 146 10.94 -17.83 -6.56
CA LEU A 146 11.92 -18.60 -5.80
C LEU A 146 12.60 -17.78 -4.70
N ASP A 147 12.21 -16.52 -4.52
CA ASP A 147 12.80 -15.65 -3.51
C ASP A 147 11.99 -15.66 -2.22
N ASP A 148 12.49 -16.41 -1.25
CA ASP A 148 11.89 -16.54 0.09
C ASP A 148 11.80 -15.20 0.83
N SER A 149 12.67 -14.23 0.51
CA SER A 149 12.65 -12.90 1.15
C SER A 149 11.42 -12.06 0.77
N LEU A 150 10.73 -12.41 -0.33
CA LEU A 150 9.51 -11.74 -0.75
C LEU A 150 8.26 -12.25 -0.01
N GLY A 151 8.36 -13.39 0.69
CA GLY A 151 7.25 -13.97 1.48
C GLY A 151 6.03 -14.32 0.62
N LEU A 152 6.24 -14.82 -0.60
CA LEU A 152 5.15 -15.21 -1.50
C LEU A 152 4.47 -16.51 -0.99
N PRO A 153 3.14 -16.55 -0.84
CA PRO A 153 2.44 -17.76 -0.37
C PRO A 153 2.47 -18.90 -1.41
N GLU A 154 2.78 -20.12 -0.97
CA GLU A 154 3.05 -21.29 -1.84
C GLU A 154 1.86 -21.74 -2.71
N VAL A 155 0.62 -21.48 -2.29
CA VAL A 155 -0.58 -22.16 -2.86
C VAL A 155 -1.24 -21.38 -4.00
N ARG A 156 -1.00 -20.07 -4.13
CA ARG A 156 -1.59 -19.23 -5.20
C ARG A 156 -0.78 -17.96 -5.37
N ASP A 157 0.37 -18.06 -6.03
CA ASP A 157 1.27 -16.94 -6.26
C ASP A 157 0.62 -15.85 -7.13
N ASN A 158 0.09 -14.81 -6.47
CA ASN A 158 -0.54 -13.65 -7.11
C ASN A 158 0.50 -12.62 -7.63
N LEU A 159 1.72 -13.09 -7.98
CA LEU A 159 2.82 -12.24 -8.44
C LEU A 159 2.45 -11.40 -9.66
N GLU A 160 1.71 -11.96 -10.61
CA GLU A 160 1.36 -11.26 -11.84
C GLU A 160 0.47 -10.04 -11.57
N SER A 161 -0.57 -10.19 -10.74
CA SER A 161 -1.41 -9.05 -10.34
C SER A 161 -0.64 -8.03 -9.52
N ARG A 162 0.28 -8.47 -8.66
CA ARG A 162 1.16 -7.58 -7.88
C ARG A 162 2.11 -6.78 -8.78
N LEU A 163 2.65 -7.41 -9.83
CA LEU A 163 3.48 -6.73 -10.85
C LEU A 163 2.65 -5.76 -11.68
N ILE A 164 1.40 -6.10 -12.03
CA ILE A 164 0.47 -5.19 -12.72
C ILE A 164 0.18 -3.96 -11.86
N LEU A 165 -0.15 -4.16 -10.57
CA LEU A 165 -0.37 -3.07 -9.62
C LEU A 165 0.87 -2.18 -9.48
N LEU A 166 2.05 -2.80 -9.31
CA LEU A 166 3.31 -2.07 -9.19
C LEU A 166 3.61 -1.22 -10.43
N ARG A 167 3.40 -1.77 -11.62
CA ARG A 167 3.57 -1.04 -12.88
C ARG A 167 2.67 0.19 -12.94
N LYS A 168 1.37 0.01 -12.66
CA LYS A 168 0.39 1.10 -12.68
C LYS A 168 0.75 2.20 -11.67
N ARG A 169 1.18 1.83 -10.46
CA ARG A 169 1.63 2.79 -9.44
C ARG A 169 2.87 3.57 -9.85
N LEU A 170 3.83 2.92 -10.50
CA LEU A 170 5.02 3.58 -11.03
C LEU A 170 4.64 4.53 -12.17
N GLU A 171 3.79 4.11 -13.11
CA GLU A 171 3.31 4.97 -14.20
C GLU A 171 2.61 6.25 -13.68
N GLU A 172 1.84 6.13 -12.59
CA GLU A 172 1.14 7.26 -11.96
C GLU A 172 2.07 8.22 -11.18
N LYS A 173 3.01 7.69 -10.39
CA LYS A 173 3.75 8.48 -9.38
C LYS A 173 5.24 8.67 -9.65
N CYS A 174 5.84 7.83 -10.49
CA CYS A 174 7.25 7.91 -10.86
C CYS A 174 7.46 7.36 -12.28
N PRO A 175 6.95 8.06 -13.31
CA PRO A 175 6.97 7.56 -14.69
C PRO A 175 8.39 7.38 -15.25
N GLU A 176 9.41 7.92 -14.59
CA GLU A 176 10.82 7.72 -14.93
C GLU A 176 11.34 6.32 -14.59
N VAL A 177 10.65 5.57 -13.73
CA VAL A 177 10.98 4.18 -13.36
C VAL A 177 9.88 3.26 -13.88
N GLN A 178 10.22 2.40 -14.84
CA GLN A 178 9.24 1.57 -15.53
C GLN A 178 9.61 0.10 -15.46
N ILE A 179 8.60 -0.75 -15.29
CA ILE A 179 8.72 -2.20 -15.43
C ILE A 179 8.04 -2.58 -16.74
N ARG A 180 8.83 -2.93 -17.76
CA ARG A 180 8.33 -3.28 -19.09
C ARG A 180 8.36 -4.79 -19.32
N PRO A 181 7.27 -5.41 -19.76
CA PRO A 181 7.31 -6.81 -20.16
C PRO A 181 8.18 -6.98 -21.40
N VAL A 182 9.09 -7.94 -21.38
CA VAL A 182 9.98 -8.26 -22.53
C VAL A 182 9.46 -9.49 -23.26
N ARG A 183 9.10 -10.54 -22.51
CA ARG A 183 8.51 -11.79 -23.01
C ARG A 183 7.80 -12.51 -21.87
N ARG A 184 7.08 -13.59 -22.16
CA ARG A 184 6.34 -14.34 -21.13
C ARG A 184 7.25 -14.69 -19.93
N GLY A 185 6.85 -14.20 -18.75
CA GLY A 185 7.58 -14.42 -17.50
C GLY A 185 8.90 -13.65 -17.35
N ARG A 186 9.18 -12.65 -18.20
CA ARG A 186 10.35 -11.77 -18.10
C ARG A 186 9.99 -10.30 -18.31
N PHE A 187 10.66 -9.44 -17.58
CA PHE A 187 10.47 -8.00 -17.64
C PHE A 187 11.79 -7.27 -17.42
N GLU A 188 11.83 -6.01 -17.84
CA GLU A 188 12.95 -5.11 -17.71
C GLU A 188 12.56 -3.94 -16.80
N LEU A 189 13.47 -3.55 -15.90
CA LEU A 189 13.44 -2.32 -15.15
C LEU A 189 14.20 -1.24 -15.93
N GLN A 190 13.48 -0.23 -16.41
CA GLN A 190 14.04 0.94 -17.06
C GLN A 190 14.01 2.12 -16.09
N ILE A 191 15.16 2.78 -15.92
CA ILE A 191 15.32 3.92 -15.02
C ILE A 191 15.87 5.09 -15.84
N GLY A 192 15.05 6.12 -16.06
CA GLY A 192 15.41 7.33 -16.80
C GLY A 192 15.96 8.47 -15.92
N CYS A 193 16.13 8.23 -14.62
CA CYS A 193 16.57 9.22 -13.64
C CYS A 193 17.69 8.67 -12.73
N GLY A 194 18.33 9.54 -11.94
CA GLY A 194 19.16 9.06 -10.84
C GLY A 194 18.28 8.41 -9.77
N VAL A 195 18.77 7.37 -9.09
CA VAL A 195 18.04 6.71 -8.00
C VAL A 195 18.90 6.72 -6.74
N GLN A 196 18.32 7.19 -5.64
CA GLN A 196 18.90 7.07 -4.31
C GLN A 196 18.03 6.17 -3.45
N LEU A 197 18.66 5.21 -2.75
CA LEU A 197 17.97 4.26 -1.88
C LEU A 197 18.28 4.58 -0.43
N ARG A 198 17.23 4.75 0.38
CA ARG A 198 17.31 4.91 1.85
C ARG A 198 16.48 3.86 2.56
N GLU A 199 17.00 3.32 3.63
CA GLU A 199 16.28 2.38 4.48
C GLU A 199 16.07 3.00 5.86
N SER A 200 14.89 2.78 6.44
CA SER A 200 14.54 3.29 7.76
C SER A 200 13.67 2.26 8.48
N ASP A 201 13.81 2.18 9.80
CA ASP A 201 13.07 1.23 10.62
C ASP A 201 11.69 1.78 11.07
N SER A 202 11.39 3.06 10.84
CA SER A 202 10.08 3.68 11.20
C SER A 202 9.76 4.88 10.30
N ALA A 203 8.49 5.01 9.93
CA ALA A 203 7.93 6.12 9.14
C ALA A 203 7.73 7.39 9.96
#